data_AF-A0A6J4IIF5-F1
#
_entry.id   AF-A0A6J4IIF5-F1
#
_cell.length_a   1.000
_cell.length_b   1.000
_cell.length_c   1.000
_cell.angle_alpha   90.00
_cell.angle_beta   90.00
_cell.angle_gamma   90.00
#
_symmetry.space_group_name_H-M   'P 1'
#
loop_
_entity.id
_entity.type
_entity.pdbx_description
1 polymer ?
#
loop_
_entity_poly.entity_id
_entity_poly.type
_entity_poly.pdbx_seq_one_letter_code
_entity_poly.pdbx_strand_id
1 'polypeptide(L)'
;MEWRVRAIRGATTVSENTVEAIREAVRELLDELDAHNQLDHDQIISAIFTATRDLDAIFPAAIARERPHWDNVALLDVQQMHVEGSLERCIRFLIHVNTPVSQLEIHHPYLRGAKNLRPDWSLAQVSQSVSSAMKSRRR
;
A
#
# COMPACT_ATOMS: atom_id res chain seq x y z
N MET A 1 0.70 -25.34 3.70
CA MET A 1 -0.16 -24.18 3.40
C MET A 1 -0.22 -24.03 1.89
N GLU A 2 -1.40 -23.76 1.34
CA GLU A 2 -1.58 -23.65 -0.11
C GLU A 2 -1.28 -22.20 -0.56
N TRP A 3 -0.36 -22.05 -1.50
CA TRP A 3 -0.02 -20.75 -2.07
C TRP A 3 -1.10 -20.30 -3.05
N ARG A 4 -1.56 -19.06 -2.90
CA ARG A 4 -2.57 -18.46 -3.77
C ARG A 4 -2.23 -17.02 -4.07
N VAL A 5 -2.77 -16.50 -5.16
CA VAL A 5 -2.68 -15.07 -5.45
C VAL A 5 -3.53 -14.29 -4.45
N ARG A 6 -2.95 -13.25 -3.87
CA ARG A 6 -3.62 -12.23 -3.07
C ARG A 6 -3.31 -10.86 -3.65
N ALA A 7 -4.23 -9.93 -3.44
CA ALA A 7 -4.04 -8.55 -3.82
C ALA A 7 -4.02 -7.67 -2.56
N ILE A 8 -3.05 -6.78 -2.48
CA ILE A 8 -2.88 -5.85 -1.36
C ILE A 8 -3.17 -4.44 -1.88
N ARG A 9 -4.10 -3.77 -1.21
CA ARG A 9 -4.41 -2.36 -1.46
C ARG A 9 -3.60 -1.47 -0.55
N GLY A 10 -3.12 -0.35 -1.10
CA GLY A 10 -2.50 0.72 -0.34
C GLY A 10 -2.98 2.08 -0.82
N ALA A 11 -3.02 3.07 0.07
CA ALA A 11 -3.28 4.46 -0.29
C ALA A 11 -2.61 5.44 0.68
N THR A 12 -2.14 6.57 0.15
CA THR A 12 -1.59 7.68 0.93
C THR A 12 -1.92 9.02 0.24
N THR A 13 -1.66 10.13 0.91
CA THR A 13 -1.77 11.47 0.33
C THR A 13 -0.47 12.23 0.42
N VAL A 14 -0.22 13.11 -0.54
CA VAL A 14 0.97 13.94 -0.61
C VAL A 14 0.65 15.37 -0.18
N SER A 15 1.57 16.03 0.53
CA SER A 15 1.42 17.43 0.95
C SER A 15 1.38 18.38 -0.25
N GLU A 16 2.21 18.14 -1.25
CA GLU A 16 2.39 18.97 -2.44
C GLU A 16 2.84 18.14 -3.66
N ASN A 17 2.67 18.67 -4.86
CA ASN A 17 3.09 18.01 -6.10
C ASN A 17 4.57 18.26 -6.40
N THR A 18 5.45 17.69 -5.58
CA THR A 18 6.91 17.72 -5.76
C THR A 18 7.48 16.30 -5.74
N VAL A 19 8.64 16.11 -6.36
CA VAL A 19 9.31 14.80 -6.42
C VAL A 19 9.62 14.30 -5.00
N GLU A 20 10.07 15.20 -4.13
CA GLU A 20 10.47 14.93 -2.75
C GLU A 20 9.26 14.46 -1.93
N ALA A 21 8.15 15.20 -1.98
CA ALA A 21 6.96 14.87 -1.20
C ALA A 21 6.32 13.55 -1.69
N ILE A 22 6.27 13.34 -3.02
CA ILE A 22 5.75 12.09 -3.61
C ILE A 22 6.64 10.91 -3.20
N ARG A 23 7.97 11.07 -3.27
CA ARG A 23 8.94 10.05 -2.87
C ARG A 23 8.81 9.65 -1.41
N GLU A 24 8.71 10.63 -0.53
CA GLU A 24 8.50 10.40 0.90
C GLU A 24 7.22 9.59 1.16
N ALA A 25 6.11 10.01 0.56
CA ALA A 25 4.81 9.36 0.75
C ALA A 25 4.78 7.93 0.19
N VAL A 26 5.37 7.69 -0.98
CA VAL A 26 5.45 6.35 -1.59
C VAL A 26 6.34 5.43 -0.76
N ARG A 27 7.49 5.91 -0.26
CA ARG A 27 8.37 5.12 0.60
C ARG A 27 7.69 4.73 1.91
N GLU A 28 7.08 5.70 2.60
CA GLU A 28 6.32 5.43 3.82
C GLU A 28 5.22 4.38 3.60
N LEU A 29 4.47 4.50 2.49
CA LEU A 29 3.40 3.57 2.17
C LEU A 29 3.91 2.14 1.90
N LEU A 30 5.06 1.98 1.24
CA LEU A 30 5.68 0.68 0.97
C LEU A 30 6.38 0.11 2.21
N ASP A 31 6.91 0.95 3.09
CA ASP A 31 7.48 0.52 4.36
C ASP A 31 6.40 -0.05 5.30
N GLU A 32 5.22 0.59 5.35
CA GLU A 32 4.06 0.08 6.11
C GLU A 32 3.57 -1.27 5.56
N LEU A 33 3.57 -1.42 4.24
CA LEU A 33 3.23 -2.67 3.55
C LEU A 33 4.15 -3.81 4.00
N ASP A 34 5.47 -3.60 3.93
CA ASP A 34 6.47 -4.62 4.26
C ASP A 34 6.44 -4.97 5.75
N ALA A 35 6.32 -3.96 6.63
CA ALA A 35 6.28 -4.14 8.07
C ALA A 35 5.12 -5.03 8.55
N HIS A 36 3.98 -5.00 7.86
CA HIS A 36 2.77 -5.69 8.32
C HIS A 36 2.38 -6.93 7.51
N ASN A 37 2.95 -7.14 6.32
CA ASN A 37 2.60 -8.30 5.49
C ASN A 37 3.71 -9.36 5.38
N GLN A 38 4.94 -9.09 5.88
CA GLN A 38 6.07 -10.03 5.81
C GLN A 38 6.23 -10.65 4.42
N LEU A 39 6.25 -9.80 3.40
CA LEU A 39 6.24 -10.23 2.01
C LEU A 39 7.54 -10.95 1.64
N ASP A 40 7.41 -12.06 0.93
CA ASP A 40 8.51 -12.60 0.13
C ASP A 40 8.54 -11.83 -1.19
N HIS A 41 9.59 -11.03 -1.38
CA HIS A 41 9.70 -10.13 -2.54
C HIS A 41 9.84 -10.89 -3.86
N ASP A 42 10.38 -12.11 -3.85
CA ASP A 42 10.45 -12.99 -5.04
C ASP A 42 9.06 -13.50 -5.47
N GLN A 43 8.04 -13.30 -4.62
CA GLN A 43 6.67 -13.75 -4.86
C GLN A 43 5.73 -12.60 -5.27
N ILE A 44 6.25 -11.37 -5.38
CA ILE A 44 5.50 -10.24 -5.91
C ILE A 44 5.35 -10.42 -7.42
N ILE A 45 4.11 -10.54 -7.88
CA ILE A 45 3.77 -10.76 -9.29
C ILE A 45 3.79 -9.42 -10.04
N SER A 46 3.15 -8.39 -9.47
CA SER A 46 3.04 -7.07 -10.07
C SER A 46 2.61 -6.00 -9.06
N ALA A 47 2.92 -4.75 -9.36
CA ALA A 47 2.39 -3.59 -8.65
C ALA A 47 1.83 -2.57 -9.63
N ILE A 48 0.57 -2.22 -9.45
CA ILE A 48 -0.09 -1.16 -10.20
C ILE A 48 -0.25 0.03 -9.26
N PHE A 49 0.30 1.18 -9.64
CA PHE A 49 0.14 2.43 -8.93
C PHE A 49 -0.89 3.32 -9.62
N THR A 50 -1.63 4.09 -8.85
CA THR A 50 -2.43 5.18 -9.39
C THR A 50 -2.17 6.48 -8.65
N ALA A 51 -2.21 7.58 -9.38
CA ALA A 51 -2.13 8.93 -8.83
C ALA A 51 -3.31 9.77 -9.34
N THR A 52 -3.86 10.62 -8.48
CA THR A 52 -4.84 11.63 -8.90
C THR A 52 -4.20 12.63 -9.88
N ARG A 53 -5.02 13.24 -10.73
CA ARG A 53 -4.54 14.10 -11.84
C ARG A 53 -3.83 15.38 -11.42
N ASP A 54 -3.87 15.71 -10.14
CA ASP A 54 -3.18 16.82 -9.51
C ASP A 54 -1.75 16.47 -9.05
N LEU A 55 -1.28 15.25 -9.32
CA LEU A 55 0.09 14.80 -9.12
C LEU A 55 0.72 14.38 -10.46
N ASP A 56 1.68 15.15 -10.94
CA ASP A 56 2.37 14.93 -12.22
C ASP A 56 3.90 15.08 -12.14
N ALA A 57 4.46 15.34 -10.96
CA ALA A 57 5.89 15.61 -10.80
C ALA A 57 6.79 14.36 -10.99
N ILE A 58 6.30 13.16 -10.65
CA ILE A 58 7.04 11.90 -10.83
C ILE A 58 6.12 10.69 -10.83
N PHE A 59 6.53 9.64 -11.54
CA PHE A 59 5.92 8.30 -11.49
C PHE A 59 6.15 7.60 -10.13
N PRO A 60 5.10 7.19 -9.40
CA PRO A 60 5.24 6.39 -8.18
C PRO A 60 6.04 5.09 -8.38
N ALA A 61 5.86 4.40 -9.50
CA ALA A 61 6.63 3.19 -9.81
C ALA A 61 8.15 3.44 -9.92
N ALA A 62 8.58 4.64 -10.34
CA ALA A 62 10.00 4.99 -10.41
C ALA A 62 10.64 4.99 -9.01
N ILE A 63 9.89 5.47 -8.00
CA ILE A 63 10.33 5.44 -6.59
C ILE A 63 10.33 4.00 -6.07
N ALA A 64 9.29 3.23 -6.39
CA ALA A 64 9.18 1.84 -5.93
C ALA A 64 10.33 0.96 -6.47
N ARG A 65 10.79 1.22 -7.69
CA ARG A 65 11.91 0.47 -8.30
C ARG A 65 13.26 0.69 -7.62
N GLU A 66 13.41 1.73 -6.81
CA GLU A 66 14.61 1.92 -5.99
C GLU A 66 14.66 0.99 -4.78
N ARG A 67 13.57 0.27 -4.47
CA ARG A 67 13.54 -0.68 -3.36
C ARG A 67 14.38 -1.93 -3.71
N PRO A 68 15.11 -2.48 -2.73
CA PRO A 68 15.75 -3.78 -2.88
C PRO A 68 14.73 -4.83 -3.35
N HIS A 69 15.14 -5.71 -4.27
CA HIS A 69 14.33 -6.81 -4.81
C HIS A 69 13.16 -6.42 -5.73
N TRP A 70 12.96 -5.12 -6.02
CA TRP A 70 11.89 -4.67 -6.92
C TRP A 70 12.34 -4.51 -8.38
N ASP A 71 13.62 -4.74 -8.69
CA ASP A 71 14.21 -4.55 -10.03
C ASP A 71 13.49 -5.33 -11.14
N ASN A 72 12.98 -6.53 -10.81
CA ASN A 72 12.31 -7.44 -11.75
C ASN A 72 10.78 -7.47 -11.61
N VAL A 73 10.20 -6.70 -10.67
CA VAL A 73 8.76 -6.67 -10.48
C VAL A 73 8.11 -5.89 -11.64
N ALA A 74 7.03 -6.43 -12.20
CA ALA A 74 6.26 -5.71 -13.21
C ALA A 74 5.52 -4.52 -12.56
N LEU A 75 5.96 -3.29 -12.86
CA LEU A 75 5.36 -2.06 -12.35
C LEU A 75 4.58 -1.32 -13.45
N LEU A 76 3.43 -0.75 -13.09
CA LEU A 76 2.61 0.07 -13.99
C LEU A 76 2.03 1.26 -13.23
N ASP A 77 2.20 2.47 -13.75
CA ASP A 77 1.46 3.64 -13.28
C ASP A 77 0.25 3.90 -14.19
N VAL A 78 -0.89 4.23 -13.59
CA VAL A 78 -2.11 4.61 -14.30
C VAL A 78 -2.71 5.86 -13.64
N GLN A 79 -3.27 6.77 -14.42
CA GLN A 79 -3.99 7.88 -13.82
C GLN A 79 -5.26 7.40 -13.11
N GLN A 80 -5.47 7.83 -11.87
CA GLN A 80 -6.69 7.55 -11.13
C GLN A 80 -7.87 8.24 -11.81
N MET A 81 -9.00 7.53 -11.90
CA MET A 81 -10.27 8.12 -12.35
C MET A 81 -10.54 9.44 -11.62
N HIS A 82 -10.81 10.49 -12.39
CA HIS A 82 -11.20 11.78 -11.83
C HIS A 82 -12.67 11.75 -11.41
N VAL A 83 -12.93 12.00 -10.13
CA VAL A 83 -14.26 12.19 -9.56
C VAL A 83 -14.26 13.53 -8.84
N GLU A 84 -15.23 14.39 -9.16
CA GLU A 84 -15.36 15.70 -8.53
C GLU A 84 -15.57 15.58 -7.01
N GLY A 85 -14.87 16.39 -6.23
CA GLY A 85 -14.90 16.35 -4.76
C GLY A 85 -14.21 15.13 -4.12
N SER A 86 -13.56 14.27 -4.92
CA SER A 86 -12.79 13.14 -4.39
C SER A 86 -11.45 13.59 -3.77
N LEU A 87 -10.86 12.67 -3.00
CA LEU A 87 -9.60 12.92 -2.29
C LEU A 87 -8.46 13.30 -3.25
N GLU A 88 -7.99 14.53 -3.12
CA GLU A 88 -6.87 15.12 -3.86
C GLU A 88 -5.51 14.57 -3.43
N ARG A 89 -4.51 14.76 -4.30
CA ARG A 89 -3.09 14.40 -4.10
C ARG A 89 -2.90 12.99 -3.54
N CYS A 90 -3.67 12.04 -4.05
CA CYS A 90 -3.72 10.70 -3.51
C CYS A 90 -3.04 9.69 -4.44
N ILE A 91 -2.08 8.96 -3.87
CA ILE A 91 -1.40 7.85 -4.52
C ILE A 91 -1.94 6.55 -3.94
N ARG A 92 -2.18 5.57 -4.79
CA ARG A 92 -2.67 4.23 -4.43
C ARG A 92 -1.81 3.18 -5.08
N PHE A 93 -1.85 1.97 -4.52
CA PHE A 93 -1.37 0.78 -5.20
C PHE A 93 -2.38 -0.37 -5.13
N LEU A 94 -2.20 -1.31 -6.06
CA LEU A 94 -2.70 -2.67 -6.03
C LEU A 94 -1.53 -3.61 -6.34
N ILE A 95 -1.10 -4.38 -5.35
CA ILE A 95 0.03 -5.32 -5.47
C ILE A 95 -0.50 -6.73 -5.48
N HIS A 96 -0.11 -7.53 -6.48
CA HIS A 96 -0.42 -8.96 -6.53
C HIS A 96 0.77 -9.76 -6.03
N VAL A 97 0.52 -10.71 -5.12
CA VAL A 97 1.55 -11.54 -4.51
C VAL A 97 1.07 -12.98 -4.40
N ASN A 98 1.96 -13.95 -4.64
CA ASN A 98 1.74 -15.33 -4.24
C ASN A 98 2.02 -15.44 -2.75
N THR A 99 1.07 -15.96 -1.96
CA THR A 99 1.30 -16.11 -0.51
C THR A 99 0.45 -17.24 0.08
N PRO A 100 0.94 -17.93 1.12
CA PRO A 100 0.12 -18.84 1.92
C PRO A 100 -0.84 -18.11 2.88
N VAL A 101 -0.68 -16.80 3.07
CA VAL A 101 -1.46 -15.98 4.00
C VAL A 101 -2.93 -15.89 3.55
N SER A 102 -3.85 -16.02 4.50
CA SER A 102 -5.27 -15.92 4.20
C SER A 102 -5.66 -14.47 3.86
N GLN A 103 -6.71 -14.29 3.06
CA GLN A 103 -7.15 -12.95 2.65
C GLN A 103 -7.55 -12.06 3.85
N LEU A 104 -8.01 -12.66 4.95
CA LEU A 104 -8.42 -11.94 6.16
C LEU A 104 -7.25 -11.42 7.00
N GLU A 105 -6.05 -11.96 6.76
CA GLU A 105 -4.82 -11.61 7.48
C GLU A 105 -3.97 -10.59 6.71
N ILE A 106 -4.30 -10.33 5.44
CA ILE A 106 -3.60 -9.31 4.64
C ILE A 106 -3.85 -7.93 5.22
N HIS A 107 -2.78 -7.21 5.51
CA HIS A 107 -2.83 -5.82 5.93
C HIS A 107 -2.85 -4.90 4.71
N HIS A 108 -3.86 -4.03 4.63
CA HIS A 108 -3.97 -3.02 3.58
C HIS A 108 -3.65 -1.62 4.15
N PRO A 109 -2.50 -1.01 3.81
CA PRO A 109 -2.11 0.26 4.43
C PRO A 109 -2.89 1.46 3.84
N TYR A 110 -3.57 2.23 4.70
CA TYR A 110 -4.21 3.49 4.35
C TYR A 110 -3.66 4.58 5.26
N LEU A 111 -2.83 5.46 4.72
CA LEU A 111 -2.07 6.44 5.48
C LEU A 111 -2.56 7.86 5.22
N ARG A 112 -2.13 8.79 6.10
CA ARG A 112 -2.38 10.24 5.96
C ARG A 112 -3.87 10.54 5.68
N GLY A 113 -4.17 11.39 4.70
CA GLY A 113 -5.55 11.74 4.30
C GLY A 113 -6.34 10.58 3.69
N ALA A 114 -5.69 9.48 3.32
CA ALA A 114 -6.34 8.29 2.76
C ALA A 114 -6.93 7.35 3.82
N LYS A 115 -6.64 7.54 5.12
CA LYS A 115 -7.19 6.75 6.25
C LYS A 115 -8.72 6.63 6.23
N ASN A 116 -9.40 7.63 5.69
CA ASN A 116 -10.85 7.71 5.64
C ASN A 116 -11.46 7.01 4.41
N LEU A 117 -10.66 6.51 3.46
CA LEU A 117 -11.18 5.81 2.28
C LEU A 117 -11.77 4.44 2.61
N ARG A 118 -11.31 3.81 3.71
CA ARG A 118 -11.75 2.49 4.18
C ARG A 118 -11.83 2.44 5.71
N PRO A 119 -12.81 3.13 6.32
CA PRO A 119 -12.95 3.17 7.77
C PRO A 119 -13.15 1.78 8.37
N ASP A 120 -13.73 0.84 7.61
CA ASP A 120 -13.93 -0.55 7.99
C ASP A 120 -12.60 -1.33 8.16
N TRP A 121 -11.57 -1.03 7.37
CA TRP A 121 -10.24 -1.64 7.52
C TRP A 121 -9.44 -1.04 8.65
N SER A 122 -9.56 0.27 8.87
CA SER A 122 -8.98 0.94 10.03
C SER A 122 -9.52 0.35 11.35
N LEU A 123 -10.83 0.05 11.42
CA LEU A 123 -11.45 -0.58 12.58
C LEU A 123 -10.99 -2.04 12.78
N ALA A 124 -10.87 -2.81 11.69
CA ALA A 124 -10.41 -4.19 11.74
C ALA A 124 -8.96 -4.29 12.27
N GLN A 125 -8.07 -3.40 11.84
CA GLN A 125 -6.66 -3.38 12.29
C GLN A 125 -6.53 -3.09 13.79
N VAL A 126 -7.34 -2.16 14.33
CA VAL A 126 -7.39 -1.88 15.77
C VAL A 126 -7.86 -3.12 16.55
N SER A 127 -8.85 -3.85 16.04
CA SER A 127 -9.35 -5.05 16.70
C SER A 127 -8.31 -6.19 16.74
N GLN A 128 -7.50 -6.34 15.67
CA GLN A 128 -6.44 -7.35 15.59
C GLN A 128 -5.24 -7.03 16.49
N SER A 129 -4.82 -5.75 16.56
CA SER A 129 -3.70 -5.32 17.41
C SER A 129 -4.04 -5.47 18.90
N VAL A 130 -5.26 -5.13 19.31
CA VAL A 130 -5.75 -5.35 20.69
C VAL A 130 -5.77 -6.84 21.03
N SER A 131 -6.24 -7.70 20.12
CA SER A 131 -6.28 -9.16 20.33
C SER A 131 -4.88 -9.76 20.47
N SER A 132 -3.93 -9.32 19.64
CA SER A 132 -2.53 -9.75 19.69
C SER A 132 -1.83 -9.32 20.99
N ALA A 133 -2.02 -8.05 21.40
CA ALA A 133 -1.48 -7.51 22.66
C ALA A 133 -2.06 -8.22 23.90
N MET A 134 -3.34 -8.58 23.88
CA MET A 134 -3.98 -9.35 24.96
C MET A 134 -3.45 -10.79 25.06
N LYS A 135 -3.12 -11.44 23.94
CA LYS A 135 -2.50 -12.79 23.94
C LYS A 135 -1.06 -12.76 24.45
N SER A 136 -0.31 -11.70 24.15
CA SER A 136 1.07 -11.50 24.63
C SER A 136 1.15 -11.32 26.16
N ARG A 137 0.22 -10.58 26.78
CA ARG A 137 0.18 -10.34 28.23
C ARG A 137 -0.26 -11.54 29.09
N ARG A 138 -0.72 -12.63 28.49
CA ARG A 138 -1.17 -13.85 29.20
C ARG A 138 -0.12 -14.97 29.19
N ARG A 139 1.11 -14.68 28.73
CA ARG A 139 2.27 -15.58 28.81
C ARG A 139 3.29 -15.06 29.80
#